data_AF-A0A2P7ZCX0-F1
#
_entry.id   AF-A0A2P7ZCX0-F1
#
_cell.length_a   1.000
_cell.length_b   1.000
_cell.length_c   1.000
_cell.angle_alpha   90.00
_cell.angle_beta   90.00
_cell.angle_gamma   90.00
#
_symmetry.space_group_name_H-M   'P 1'
#
loop_
_entity.id
_entity.type
_entity.pdbx_description
1 polymer ?
#
loop_
_entity_poly.entity_id
_entity_poly.type
_entity_poly.pdbx_seq_one_letter_code
_entity_poly.pdbx_strand_id
1 'polypeptide(L)'
;MAKRKRNDADDRSSSKPITKASRNTESPVRASAKHITTTTTKAAKQLPQTATPSASPPVIDDEASSAADKEDGSALIKIVEVEGDLFSAPPNTVLVHACNCKGVWGNGIAKAFRIRYPGAYKICGAHCNRSQKAELPGTALLIEPQTNDKDKHFVGNLFTSKSYGRTKDSPDIILKNTDAAMRDLLGQIAAYNDGKEANRIERIWMCKINSGLFNVPWKHSKALLSDLKVPERDAPGEITVMFQG
;
A
#
# COMPACT_ATOMS: atom_id res chain seq x y z
N MET A 1 -28.70 -55.80 16.93
CA MET A 1 -28.68 -54.95 15.70
C MET A 1 -30.04 -54.28 15.56
N ALA A 2 -30.17 -53.00 15.89
CA ALA A 2 -31.45 -52.32 16.01
C ALA A 2 -31.66 -51.31 14.86
N LYS A 3 -32.77 -51.50 14.12
CA LYS A 3 -33.84 -50.53 13.75
C LYS A 3 -33.41 -49.07 13.44
N ARG A 4 -33.83 -48.39 12.37
CA ARG A 4 -35.16 -48.28 11.73
C ARG A 4 -35.08 -47.33 10.52
N LYS A 5 -35.87 -47.60 9.47
CA LYS A 5 -36.30 -46.65 8.40
C LYS A 5 -37.41 -45.70 8.91
N ARG A 6 -37.53 -44.50 8.32
CA ARG A 6 -38.74 -43.66 8.07
C ARG A 6 -38.27 -42.40 7.30
N ASN A 7 -38.58 -42.22 6.01
CA ASN A 7 -39.80 -41.72 5.33
C ASN A 7 -40.07 -40.21 5.49
N ASP A 8 -40.09 -39.54 4.33
CA ASP A 8 -40.62 -38.21 4.03
C ASP A 8 -42.13 -38.07 4.29
N ALA A 9 -42.58 -36.84 4.56
CA ALA A 9 -43.71 -36.18 3.86
C ALA A 9 -43.99 -34.78 4.45
N ASP A 10 -44.36 -33.87 3.55
CA ASP A 10 -44.81 -32.49 3.69
C ASP A 10 -45.97 -32.24 4.67
N ASP A 11 -46.09 -31.00 5.20
CA ASP A 11 -47.35 -30.25 5.12
C ASP A 11 -47.19 -28.73 5.24
N ARG A 12 -48.00 -28.01 4.46
CA ARG A 12 -48.17 -26.57 4.33
C ARG A 12 -49.17 -26.04 5.37
N SER A 13 -49.00 -24.80 5.83
CA SER A 13 -50.07 -23.82 6.16
C SER A 13 -49.40 -22.58 6.77
N SER A 14 -49.75 -21.30 6.63
CA SER A 14 -50.64 -20.51 5.78
C SER A 14 -50.62 -19.08 6.38
N SER A 15 -50.66 -18.03 5.53
CA SER A 15 -51.37 -16.73 5.71
C SER A 15 -51.03 -15.82 6.93
N LYS A 16 -50.97 -14.48 6.88
CA LYS A 16 -50.99 -13.36 5.89
C LYS A 16 -50.86 -12.05 6.74
N PRO A 17 -50.97 -10.81 6.21
CA PRO A 17 -50.05 -9.70 6.48
C PRO A 17 -50.61 -8.57 7.38
N ILE A 18 -49.74 -7.66 7.85
CA ILE A 18 -50.15 -6.40 8.51
C ILE A 18 -49.42 -5.18 7.91
N THR A 19 -50.21 -4.48 7.08
CA THR A 19 -50.40 -3.03 6.85
C THR A 19 -49.27 -1.99 6.84
N LYS A 20 -49.34 -1.16 5.79
CA LYS A 20 -48.69 0.13 5.54
C LYS A 20 -49.11 1.21 6.54
N ALA A 21 -48.21 2.18 6.80
CA ALA A 21 -48.57 3.58 6.96
C ALA A 21 -47.44 4.49 6.45
N SER A 22 -47.84 5.59 5.81
CA SER A 22 -47.04 6.60 5.13
C SER A 22 -47.38 7.96 5.73
N ARG A 23 -46.38 8.81 5.98
CA ARG A 23 -46.39 10.29 5.85
C ARG A 23 -45.06 10.86 6.38
N ASN A 24 -44.36 11.67 5.57
CA ASN A 24 -44.30 13.15 5.60
C ASN A 24 -43.68 13.65 6.90
N THR A 25 -42.75 14.60 7.01
CA THR A 25 -42.29 15.79 6.28
C THR A 25 -41.04 16.21 7.12
N GLU A 26 -39.99 16.90 6.70
CA GLU A 26 -39.87 18.26 6.20
C GLU A 26 -38.37 18.58 6.32
N SER A 27 -37.82 19.34 5.38
CA SER A 27 -36.53 20.02 5.54
C SER A 27 -36.74 21.35 6.28
N PRO A 28 -35.69 21.92 6.89
CA PRO A 28 -35.55 23.37 6.84
C PRO A 28 -34.17 23.81 6.31
N VAL A 29 -34.30 24.48 5.16
CA VAL A 29 -33.62 25.66 4.62
C VAL A 29 -32.65 26.43 5.54
N ARG A 30 -31.41 26.56 5.02
CA ARG A 30 -30.51 27.73 4.93
C ARG A 30 -30.88 29.03 5.68
N ALA A 31 -29.89 29.60 6.38
CA ALA A 31 -29.74 31.04 6.53
C ALA A 31 -28.31 31.49 6.17
N SER A 32 -28.20 32.38 5.20
CA SER A 32 -27.01 33.18 4.88
C SER A 32 -27.10 34.50 5.64
N ALA A 33 -25.99 34.98 6.20
CA ALA A 33 -25.80 36.40 6.51
C ALA A 33 -24.52 36.89 5.84
N LYS A 34 -24.63 38.05 5.19
CA LYS A 34 -23.63 38.73 4.37
C LYS A 34 -22.89 39.81 5.17
N HIS A 35 -21.65 40.06 4.73
CA HIS A 35 -20.88 41.31 4.71
C HIS A 35 -20.60 42.09 5.99
N ILE A 36 -19.30 42.20 6.32
CA ILE A 36 -18.64 43.50 6.52
C ILE A 36 -17.33 43.53 5.73
N THR A 37 -17.20 44.59 4.95
CA THR A 37 -16.06 45.01 4.15
C THR A 37 -15.20 45.96 4.99
N THR A 38 -13.90 45.74 5.08
CA THR A 38 -12.96 46.87 5.21
C THR A 38 -11.65 46.58 4.49
N THR A 39 -11.39 47.44 3.53
CA THR A 39 -10.22 47.60 2.68
C THR A 39 -9.15 48.37 3.45
N THR A 40 -7.88 47.95 3.44
CA THR A 40 -6.75 48.88 3.55
C THR A 40 -5.43 48.28 3.03
N THR A 41 -5.03 48.77 1.86
CA THR A 41 -3.69 49.25 1.45
C THR A 41 -2.43 48.40 1.62
N LYS A 42 -1.98 47.93 0.45
CA LYS A 42 -0.61 47.79 -0.09
C LYS A 42 0.41 48.84 0.40
N ALA A 43 1.62 48.41 0.76
CA ALA A 43 2.83 49.22 0.62
C ALA A 43 4.09 48.34 0.48
N ALA A 44 4.66 48.34 -0.72
CA ALA A 44 6.03 47.91 -1.00
C ALA A 44 6.99 49.06 -0.66
N LYS A 45 8.19 48.76 -0.17
CA LYS A 45 9.31 49.70 -0.29
C LYS A 45 10.65 48.97 -0.42
N GLN A 46 11.37 49.38 -1.45
CA GLN A 46 12.63 48.88 -1.96
C GLN A 46 13.81 49.66 -1.35
N LEU A 47 15.00 49.04 -1.46
CA LEU A 47 16.38 49.42 -1.10
C LEU A 47 16.77 50.92 -1.09
N PRO A 48 17.92 51.21 -0.43
CA PRO A 48 19.08 51.67 -1.20
C PRO A 48 20.36 50.84 -1.00
N GLN A 49 21.16 50.77 -2.06
CA GLN A 49 22.51 50.21 -2.16
C GLN A 49 23.55 51.24 -1.69
N THR A 50 24.67 50.80 -1.11
CA THR A 50 25.99 51.44 -1.30
C THR A 50 27.14 50.46 -1.06
N ALA A 51 27.88 50.20 -2.14
CA ALA A 51 29.34 50.07 -2.33
C ALA A 51 30.24 49.22 -1.40
N THR A 52 30.96 48.31 -2.07
CA THR A 52 32.23 47.61 -1.79
C THR A 52 33.45 48.54 -1.57
N PRO A 53 34.55 48.07 -0.92
CA PRO A 53 35.68 47.38 -1.61
C PRO A 53 36.13 46.09 -0.89
N SER A 54 36.39 44.99 -1.58
CA SER A 54 37.68 44.59 -2.20
C SER A 54 38.84 44.34 -1.23
N ALA A 55 39.04 43.07 -0.84
CA ALA A 55 40.36 42.47 -0.60
C ALA A 55 40.24 40.92 -0.65
N SER A 56 41.17 40.27 -1.34
CA SER A 56 41.42 38.82 -1.35
C SER A 56 42.92 38.59 -1.08
N PRO A 57 43.40 37.35 -0.92
CA PRO A 57 43.14 36.40 0.16
C PRO A 57 44.48 35.92 0.80
N PRO A 58 44.46 35.06 1.82
CA PRO A 58 45.51 34.08 1.99
C PRO A 58 45.02 32.66 1.67
N VAL A 59 45.73 32.08 0.72
CA VAL A 59 45.95 30.65 0.50
C VAL A 59 46.23 29.92 1.80
N ILE A 60 45.55 28.79 2.10
CA ILE A 60 46.12 27.58 2.75
C ILE A 60 45.25 26.36 2.40
N ASP A 61 45.88 25.49 1.61
CA ASP A 61 45.86 24.02 1.51
C ASP A 61 44.58 23.21 1.22
N ASP A 62 44.65 22.60 0.03
CA ASP A 62 44.01 21.36 -0.38
C ASP A 62 44.16 20.24 0.66
N GLU A 63 43.04 19.74 1.18
CA GLU A 63 42.93 18.33 1.53
C GLU A 63 41.68 17.77 0.88
N ALA A 64 41.85 17.36 -0.38
CA ALA A 64 40.94 16.47 -1.07
C ALA A 64 40.95 15.11 -0.36
N SER A 65 40.16 14.98 0.70
CA SER A 65 39.74 13.68 1.19
C SER A 65 38.69 13.16 0.21
N SER A 66 39.16 12.41 -0.78
CA SER A 66 38.31 11.56 -1.59
C SER A 66 37.59 10.59 -0.64
N ALA A 67 36.34 10.90 -0.31
CA ALA A 67 35.39 9.90 0.15
C ALA A 67 35.23 8.93 -1.02
N ALA A 68 36.09 7.92 -1.05
CA ALA A 68 35.91 6.76 -1.90
C ALA A 68 34.51 6.23 -1.58
N ASP A 69 33.63 6.33 -2.57
CA ASP A 69 32.38 5.60 -2.59
C ASP A 69 32.74 4.14 -2.30
N LYS A 70 32.43 3.70 -1.08
CA LYS A 70 32.34 2.28 -0.81
C LYS A 70 31.17 1.83 -1.67
N GLU A 71 31.48 1.26 -2.85
CA GLU A 71 30.52 0.48 -3.60
C GLU A 71 30.04 -0.63 -2.67
N ASP A 72 28.91 -0.36 -2.01
CA ASP A 72 28.15 -1.32 -1.26
C ASP A 72 27.68 -2.38 -2.28
N GLY A 73 28.40 -3.51 -2.29
CA GLY A 73 28.21 -4.68 -3.16
C GLY A 73 26.89 -5.43 -2.94
N SER A 74 25.90 -4.78 -2.33
CA SER A 74 24.52 -5.22 -2.29
C SER A 74 23.97 -5.40 -3.71
N ALA A 75 23.59 -6.63 -4.05
CA ALA A 75 22.98 -6.98 -5.33
C ALA A 75 21.62 -6.28 -5.52
N LEU A 76 21.24 -6.00 -6.76
CA LEU A 76 19.91 -5.46 -7.09
C LEU A 76 18.84 -6.57 -7.14
N ILE A 77 17.60 -6.20 -6.86
CA ILE A 77 16.44 -7.08 -6.97
C ILE A 77 16.17 -7.42 -8.44
N LYS A 78 16.07 -8.71 -8.74
CA LYS A 78 15.69 -9.21 -10.06
C LYS A 78 14.17 -9.21 -10.23
N ILE A 79 13.67 -8.65 -11.33
CA ILE A 79 12.24 -8.66 -11.67
C ILE A 79 11.99 -9.65 -12.82
N VAL A 80 11.12 -10.65 -12.58
CA VAL A 80 10.72 -11.63 -13.60
C VAL A 80 9.22 -11.49 -13.84
N GLU A 81 8.80 -11.26 -15.09
CA GLU A 81 7.37 -11.18 -15.43
C GLU A 81 6.90 -12.52 -16.01
N VAL A 82 5.82 -13.07 -15.46
CA VAL A 82 5.26 -14.37 -15.85
C VAL A 82 3.74 -14.23 -16.04
N GLU A 83 3.22 -14.80 -17.12
CA GLU A 83 1.78 -14.89 -17.31
C GLU A 83 1.19 -15.98 -16.40
N GLY A 84 0.17 -15.64 -15.61
CA GLY A 84 -0.48 -16.59 -14.71
C GLY A 84 -1.31 -15.93 -13.60
N ASP A 85 -1.88 -16.77 -12.72
CA ASP A 85 -2.65 -16.32 -11.56
C ASP A 85 -1.72 -16.01 -10.39
N LEU A 86 -1.76 -14.78 -9.86
CA LEU A 86 -1.05 -14.38 -8.65
C LEU A 86 -1.34 -15.31 -7.47
N PHE A 87 -2.58 -15.78 -7.35
CA PHE A 87 -3.01 -16.60 -6.21
C PHE A 87 -2.70 -18.09 -6.37
N SER A 88 -2.02 -18.48 -7.45
CA SER A 88 -1.47 -19.83 -7.66
C SER A 88 -0.06 -20.02 -7.08
N ALA A 89 0.41 -19.04 -6.30
CA ALA A 89 1.72 -19.09 -5.68
C ALA A 89 1.95 -20.38 -4.86
N PRO A 90 3.20 -20.85 -4.79
CA PRO A 90 3.54 -21.96 -3.90
C PRO A 90 3.55 -21.50 -2.43
N PRO A 91 3.60 -22.44 -1.47
CA PRO A 91 3.82 -22.14 -0.06
C PRO A 91 5.04 -21.24 0.18
N ASN A 92 5.08 -20.61 1.36
CA ASN A 92 6.17 -19.71 1.77
C ASN A 92 6.37 -18.49 0.84
N THR A 93 5.30 -18.05 0.18
CA THR A 93 5.31 -16.88 -0.72
C THR A 93 4.60 -15.69 -0.08
N VAL A 94 5.21 -14.50 -0.21
CA VAL A 94 4.53 -13.22 0.03
C VAL A 94 3.83 -12.77 -1.23
N LEU A 95 2.50 -12.60 -1.14
CA LEU A 95 1.70 -11.96 -2.18
C LEU A 95 1.62 -10.46 -1.91
N VAL A 96 2.23 -9.67 -2.77
CA VAL A 96 2.35 -8.23 -2.60
C VAL A 96 1.34 -7.50 -3.48
N HIS A 97 0.68 -6.49 -2.90
CA HIS A 97 -0.16 -5.56 -3.65
C HIS A 97 -0.07 -4.14 -3.09
N ALA A 98 -0.33 -3.16 -3.96
CA ALA A 98 -0.40 -1.76 -3.59
C ALA A 98 -1.74 -1.42 -2.94
N CYS A 99 -1.67 -0.79 -1.77
CA CYS A 99 -2.77 -0.48 -0.87
C CYS A 99 -2.96 1.02 -0.68
N ASN A 100 -4.18 1.36 -0.25
CA ASN A 100 -4.47 2.66 0.33
C ASN A 100 -4.36 2.63 1.87
N CYS A 101 -4.11 3.77 2.50
CA CYS A 101 -4.01 3.92 3.97
C CYS A 101 -5.37 3.94 4.69
N LYS A 102 -6.47 3.63 3.99
CA LYS A 102 -7.83 3.55 4.56
C LYS A 102 -8.25 2.11 4.88
N GLY A 103 -7.41 1.11 4.59
CA GLY A 103 -7.72 -0.29 4.85
C GLY A 103 -8.87 -0.83 3.99
N VAL A 104 -9.11 -0.23 2.81
CA VAL A 104 -10.23 -0.61 1.94
C VAL A 104 -9.75 -1.48 0.79
N TRP A 105 -10.27 -2.70 0.71
CA TRP A 105 -10.02 -3.67 -0.36
C TRP A 105 -11.30 -3.91 -1.18
N GLY A 106 -11.72 -2.89 -1.92
CA GLY A 106 -13.06 -2.84 -2.52
C GLY A 106 -13.14 -3.16 -4.01
N ASN A 107 -12.04 -3.06 -4.76
CA ASN A 107 -12.04 -3.19 -6.22
C ASN A 107 -10.70 -3.74 -6.74
N GLY A 108 -10.68 -4.17 -8.01
CA GLY A 108 -9.50 -4.76 -8.66
C GLY A 108 -8.93 -5.95 -7.89
N ILE A 109 -7.61 -6.10 -7.92
CA ILE A 109 -6.91 -7.19 -7.23
C ILE A 109 -7.16 -7.17 -5.72
N ALA A 110 -7.30 -6.00 -5.09
CA ALA A 110 -7.56 -5.90 -3.65
C ALA A 110 -8.89 -6.58 -3.27
N LYS A 111 -9.93 -6.51 -4.13
CA LYS A 111 -11.18 -7.24 -3.89
C LYS A 111 -10.96 -8.76 -3.93
N ALA A 112 -10.13 -9.25 -4.83
CA ALA A 112 -9.76 -10.67 -4.89
C ALA A 112 -8.99 -11.09 -3.62
N PHE A 113 -8.02 -10.27 -3.17
CA PHE A 113 -7.35 -10.46 -1.89
C PHE A 113 -8.35 -10.53 -0.73
N ARG A 114 -9.36 -9.65 -0.66
CA ARG A 114 -10.35 -9.68 0.42
C ARG A 114 -11.18 -10.96 0.43
N ILE A 115 -11.48 -11.51 -0.73
CA ILE A 115 -12.28 -12.73 -0.88
C ILE A 115 -11.48 -13.98 -0.47
N ARG A 116 -10.18 -14.01 -0.79
CA ARG A 116 -9.27 -15.14 -0.50
C ARG A 116 -8.67 -15.05 0.91
N TYR A 117 -8.35 -13.85 1.37
CA TYR A 117 -7.68 -13.56 2.65
C TYR A 117 -8.49 -12.62 3.57
N PRO A 118 -9.70 -13.03 4.02
CA PRO A 118 -10.54 -12.21 4.92
C PRO A 118 -9.92 -11.92 6.30
N GLY A 119 -9.02 -12.78 6.79
CA GLY A 119 -8.22 -12.56 7.99
C GLY A 119 -7.21 -11.45 7.81
N ALA A 120 -6.37 -11.57 6.77
CA ALA A 120 -5.41 -10.52 6.42
C ALA A 120 -6.11 -9.16 6.16
N TYR A 121 -7.28 -9.17 5.53
CA TYR A 121 -8.10 -7.97 5.35
C TYR A 121 -8.46 -7.29 6.68
N LYS A 122 -8.91 -8.06 7.68
CA LYS A 122 -9.25 -7.53 9.00
C LYS A 122 -8.02 -6.94 9.70
N ILE A 123 -6.88 -7.61 9.62
CA ILE A 123 -5.61 -7.14 10.20
C ILE A 123 -5.16 -5.84 9.53
N CYS A 124 -5.16 -5.77 8.20
CA CYS A 124 -4.82 -4.55 7.46
C CYS A 124 -5.77 -3.39 7.80
N GLY A 125 -7.08 -3.64 7.88
CA GLY A 125 -8.07 -2.64 8.27
C GLY A 125 -7.84 -2.11 9.69
N ALA A 126 -7.58 -3.01 10.63
CA ALA A 126 -7.28 -2.65 12.02
C ALA A 126 -5.97 -1.89 12.15
N HIS A 127 -4.92 -2.29 11.42
CA HIS A 127 -3.67 -1.55 11.32
C HIS A 127 -3.91 -0.13 10.81
N CYS A 128 -4.59 0.01 9.67
CA CYS A 128 -4.90 1.32 9.11
C CYS A 128 -5.69 2.20 10.10
N ASN A 129 -6.64 1.62 10.85
CA ASN A 129 -7.47 2.38 11.79
C ASN A 129 -6.71 2.86 13.04
N ARG A 130 -5.71 2.10 13.50
CA ARG A 130 -4.93 2.45 14.70
C ARG A 130 -3.73 3.35 14.40
N SER A 131 -3.16 3.26 13.21
CA SER A 131 -1.99 4.05 12.84
C SER A 131 -2.32 5.53 12.62
N GLN A 132 -1.36 6.41 12.89
CA GLN A 132 -1.47 7.81 12.51
C GLN A 132 -1.47 7.95 10.99
N LYS A 133 -2.46 8.66 10.45
CA LYS A 133 -2.68 8.72 8.99
C LYS A 133 -1.52 9.37 8.22
N ALA A 134 -0.74 10.21 8.88
CA ALA A 134 0.43 10.85 8.30
C ALA A 134 1.63 9.90 8.15
N GLU A 135 1.69 8.83 8.94
CA GLU A 135 2.84 7.91 9.04
C GLU A 135 2.69 6.65 8.18
N LEU A 136 1.46 6.31 7.75
CA LEU A 136 1.20 5.12 6.93
C LEU A 136 1.81 5.18 5.51
N PRO A 137 1.77 6.30 4.77
CA PRO A 137 2.29 6.31 3.41
C PRO A 137 3.79 5.99 3.38
N GLY A 138 4.18 5.04 2.54
CA GLY A 138 5.57 4.61 2.43
C GLY A 138 5.97 3.49 3.39
N THR A 139 5.04 2.95 4.18
CA THR A 139 5.28 1.74 4.98
C THR A 139 4.64 0.52 4.35
N ALA A 140 5.00 -0.65 4.85
CA ALA A 140 4.40 -1.92 4.52
C ALA A 140 3.89 -2.65 5.76
N LEU A 141 2.96 -3.56 5.53
CA LEU A 141 2.51 -4.51 6.54
C LEU A 141 2.60 -5.92 5.97
N LEU A 142 3.59 -6.68 6.47
CA LEU A 142 3.69 -8.12 6.29
C LEU A 142 2.72 -8.83 7.23
N ILE A 143 1.81 -9.64 6.67
CA ILE A 143 0.84 -10.42 7.42
C ILE A 143 1.11 -11.90 7.16
N GLU A 144 1.32 -12.66 8.23
CA GLU A 144 1.47 -14.12 8.19
C GLU A 144 0.18 -14.83 7.73
N PRO A 145 0.25 -16.08 7.24
CA PRO A 145 -0.95 -16.85 6.89
C PRO A 145 -1.96 -16.94 8.05
N GLN A 146 -3.21 -16.53 7.83
CA GLN A 146 -4.24 -16.56 8.88
C GLN A 146 -5.07 -17.84 8.83
N THR A 147 -5.56 -18.29 9.98
CA THR A 147 -6.38 -19.52 10.08
C THR A 147 -7.68 -19.42 9.30
N ASN A 148 -8.31 -18.24 9.29
CA ASN A 148 -9.57 -17.95 8.61
C ASN A 148 -9.42 -17.53 7.13
N ASP A 149 -8.20 -17.52 6.59
CA ASP A 149 -7.96 -17.30 5.16
C ASP A 149 -8.19 -18.61 4.37
N LYS A 150 -8.73 -18.47 3.15
CA LYS A 150 -8.99 -19.60 2.24
C LYS A 150 -7.69 -20.24 1.76
N ASP A 151 -6.71 -19.39 1.43
CA ASP A 151 -5.38 -19.81 0.99
C ASP A 151 -4.34 -19.46 2.06
N LYS A 152 -3.20 -20.16 2.07
CA LYS A 152 -2.13 -19.98 3.07
C LYS A 152 -0.91 -19.33 2.43
N HIS A 153 -0.92 -18.01 2.40
CA HIS A 153 0.19 -17.18 1.92
C HIS A 153 0.42 -16.03 2.88
N PHE A 154 1.63 -15.47 2.85
CA PHE A 154 1.87 -14.17 3.47
C PHE A 154 1.25 -13.09 2.57
N VAL A 155 0.73 -12.01 3.17
CA VAL A 155 0.20 -10.86 2.43
C VAL A 155 1.07 -9.64 2.73
N GLY A 156 1.70 -9.08 1.71
CA GLY A 156 2.47 -7.85 1.78
C GLY A 156 1.64 -6.66 1.31
N ASN A 157 1.22 -5.80 2.25
CA ASN A 157 0.46 -4.59 1.92
C ASN A 157 1.41 -3.41 1.80
N LEU A 158 1.55 -2.82 0.61
CA LEU A 158 2.34 -1.61 0.42
C LEU A 158 1.44 -0.37 0.52
N PHE A 159 1.63 0.50 1.49
CA PHE A 159 0.79 1.70 1.64
C PHE A 159 1.28 2.83 0.73
N THR A 160 0.91 2.75 -0.55
CA THR A 160 1.42 3.67 -1.58
C THR A 160 0.58 4.93 -1.75
N SER A 161 -0.67 4.94 -1.29
CA SER A 161 -1.53 6.13 -1.31
C SER A 161 -2.35 6.33 -0.03
N LYS A 162 -2.49 7.58 0.42
CA LYS A 162 -3.36 7.98 1.54
C LYS A 162 -4.83 7.62 1.34
N SER A 163 -5.30 7.59 0.10
CA SER A 163 -6.70 7.28 -0.26
C SER A 163 -6.77 6.41 -1.51
N TYR A 164 -7.97 6.18 -2.03
CA TYR A 164 -8.22 5.39 -3.23
C TYR A 164 -9.27 6.07 -4.14
N GLY A 165 -9.48 5.49 -5.33
CA GLY A 165 -10.47 5.98 -6.28
C GLY A 165 -10.14 7.37 -6.80
N ARG A 166 -11.12 8.28 -6.83
CA ARG A 166 -10.95 9.64 -7.35
C ARG A 166 -10.03 10.53 -6.51
N THR A 167 -9.77 10.18 -5.25
CA THR A 167 -8.94 10.99 -4.34
C THR A 167 -7.62 10.32 -4.00
N LYS A 168 -7.21 9.29 -4.76
CA LYS A 168 -5.87 8.72 -4.66
C LYS A 168 -4.80 9.79 -4.92
N ASP A 169 -3.59 9.55 -4.43
CA ASP A 169 -2.47 10.47 -4.65
C ASP A 169 -2.02 10.49 -6.13
N SER A 170 -1.17 11.46 -6.47
CA SER A 170 -0.57 11.55 -7.80
C SER A 170 0.39 10.37 -8.05
N PRO A 171 0.65 10.02 -9.33
CA PRO A 171 1.61 8.98 -9.68
C PRO A 171 2.98 9.15 -9.01
N ASP A 172 3.50 10.37 -8.94
CA ASP A 172 4.82 10.64 -8.34
C ASP A 172 4.86 10.35 -6.83
N ILE A 173 3.80 10.71 -6.11
CA ILE A 173 3.68 10.39 -4.68
C ILE A 173 3.51 8.89 -4.49
N ILE A 174 2.73 8.23 -5.34
CA ILE A 174 2.55 6.78 -5.30
C ILE A 174 3.88 6.06 -5.52
N LEU A 175 4.68 6.48 -6.50
CA LEU A 175 6.00 5.92 -6.77
C LEU A 175 6.95 6.16 -5.59
N LYS A 176 7.03 7.38 -5.07
CA LYS A 176 7.83 7.70 -3.88
C LYS A 176 7.49 6.79 -2.70
N ASN A 177 6.21 6.62 -2.41
CA ASN A 177 5.76 5.74 -1.33
C ASN A 177 6.00 4.26 -1.66
N THR A 178 5.98 3.88 -2.94
CA THR A 178 6.27 2.50 -3.36
C THR A 178 7.71 2.11 -3.06
N ASP A 179 8.68 2.99 -3.32
CA ASP A 179 10.10 2.73 -2.98
C ASP A 179 10.27 2.49 -1.48
N ALA A 180 9.79 3.43 -0.66
CA ALA A 180 9.89 3.32 0.80
C ALA A 180 9.17 2.06 1.32
N ALA A 181 7.95 1.77 0.85
CA ALA A 181 7.17 0.64 1.31
C ALA A 181 7.80 -0.71 0.90
N MET A 182 8.42 -0.78 -0.27
CA MET A 182 9.13 -2.00 -0.68
C MET A 182 10.38 -2.25 0.16
N ARG A 183 11.15 -1.19 0.48
CA ARG A 183 12.30 -1.32 1.38
C ARG A 183 11.88 -1.77 2.78
N ASP A 184 10.80 -1.20 3.31
CA ASP A 184 10.21 -1.60 4.59
C ASP A 184 9.74 -3.08 4.55
N LEU A 185 9.03 -3.49 3.49
CA LEU A 185 8.60 -4.88 3.33
C LEU A 185 9.79 -5.84 3.27
N LEU A 186 10.82 -5.52 2.49
CA LEU A 186 12.02 -6.34 2.38
C LEU A 186 12.74 -6.46 3.73
N GLY A 187 12.79 -5.37 4.51
CA GLY A 187 13.30 -5.40 5.89
C GLY A 187 12.47 -6.29 6.82
N GLN A 188 11.14 -6.23 6.73
CA GLN A 188 10.25 -7.11 7.49
C GLN A 188 10.42 -8.59 7.11
N ILE A 189 10.63 -8.89 5.82
CA ILE A 189 10.90 -10.25 5.34
C ILE A 189 12.24 -10.77 5.86
N ALA A 190 13.30 -9.94 5.78
CA ALA A 190 14.61 -10.28 6.32
C ALA A 190 14.52 -10.58 7.82
N ALA A 191 13.88 -9.70 8.59
CA ALA A 191 13.67 -9.88 10.03
C ALA A 191 12.80 -11.11 10.35
N TYR A 192 11.81 -11.42 9.51
CA TYR A 192 11.00 -12.63 9.68
C TYR A 192 11.83 -13.90 9.47
N ASN A 193 12.78 -13.87 8.52
CA ASN A 193 13.61 -15.01 8.15
C ASN A 193 14.85 -15.19 9.03
N ASP A 194 15.27 -14.15 9.74
CA ASP A 194 16.47 -14.18 10.58
C ASP A 194 16.44 -15.37 11.56
N GLY A 195 17.49 -16.18 11.54
CA GLY A 195 17.63 -17.39 12.35
C GLY A 195 16.66 -18.54 12.04
N LYS A 196 15.87 -18.48 10.95
CA LYS A 196 14.94 -19.55 10.55
C LYS A 196 15.49 -20.45 9.47
N GLU A 197 15.67 -21.72 9.83
CA GLU A 197 16.00 -22.80 8.89
C GLU A 197 14.77 -23.38 8.18
N ALA A 198 13.60 -23.37 8.85
CA ALA A 198 12.35 -23.91 8.33
C ALA A 198 11.22 -22.88 8.41
N ASN A 199 10.23 -22.98 7.51
CA ASN A 199 9.10 -22.05 7.41
C ASN A 199 9.52 -20.58 7.19
N ARG A 200 10.68 -20.38 6.56
CA ARG A 200 11.10 -19.06 6.08
C ARG A 200 10.30 -18.66 4.85
N ILE A 201 10.18 -17.35 4.60
CA ILE A 201 9.68 -16.80 3.35
C ILE A 201 10.72 -17.07 2.26
N GLU A 202 10.28 -17.75 1.20
CA GLU A 202 11.15 -18.18 0.09
C GLU A 202 10.96 -17.32 -1.17
N ARG A 203 9.77 -16.73 -1.36
CA ARG A 203 9.40 -16.08 -2.62
C ARG A 203 8.59 -14.82 -2.39
N ILE A 204 8.71 -13.89 -3.34
CA ILE A 204 7.87 -12.70 -3.43
C ILE A 204 7.17 -12.74 -4.78
N TRP A 205 5.84 -12.82 -4.76
CA TRP A 205 5.00 -12.71 -5.95
C TRP A 205 4.16 -11.44 -5.85
N MET A 206 3.99 -10.74 -6.96
CA MET A 206 3.14 -9.54 -7.02
C MET A 206 2.39 -9.45 -8.34
N CYS A 207 1.32 -8.67 -8.38
CA CYS A 207 0.77 -8.22 -9.66
C CYS A 207 1.59 -7.05 -10.21
N LYS A 208 1.23 -6.54 -11.39
CA LYS A 208 1.70 -5.22 -11.87
C LYS A 208 1.17 -4.11 -10.95
N ILE A 209 1.82 -3.90 -9.82
CA ILE A 209 1.38 -2.97 -8.78
C ILE A 209 1.26 -1.54 -9.34
N ASN A 210 0.33 -0.77 -8.76
CA ASN A 210 -0.03 0.59 -9.16
C ASN A 210 -0.63 0.77 -10.58
N SER A 211 -0.54 -0.22 -11.48
CA SER A 211 -0.93 -0.05 -12.89
C SER A 211 -2.42 -0.21 -13.19
N GLY A 212 -3.22 -0.63 -12.21
CA GLY A 212 -4.67 -0.65 -12.31
C GLY A 212 -5.29 0.68 -11.88
N LEU A 213 -6.11 0.65 -10.83
CA LEU A 213 -6.88 1.81 -10.35
C LEU A 213 -6.03 2.97 -9.80
N PHE A 214 -4.75 2.75 -9.52
CA PHE A 214 -3.81 3.81 -9.17
C PHE A 214 -3.27 4.59 -10.37
N ASN A 215 -3.42 4.02 -11.58
CA ASN A 215 -3.13 4.65 -12.86
C ASN A 215 -1.67 5.13 -12.99
N VAL A 216 -0.73 4.32 -12.48
CA VAL A 216 0.70 4.52 -12.71
C VAL A 216 1.14 3.55 -13.81
N PRO A 217 1.63 4.01 -14.97
CA PRO A 217 2.09 3.10 -16.00
C PRO A 217 3.13 2.13 -15.45
N TRP A 218 2.92 0.83 -15.68
CA TRP A 218 3.70 -0.25 -15.05
C TRP A 218 5.21 -0.07 -15.20
N LYS A 219 5.68 0.42 -16.35
CA LYS A 219 7.10 0.70 -16.61
C LYS A 219 7.79 1.54 -15.52
N HIS A 220 7.06 2.45 -14.87
CA HIS A 220 7.64 3.29 -13.82
C HIS A 220 7.78 2.54 -12.50
N SER A 221 6.79 1.73 -12.11
CA SER A 221 6.94 0.86 -10.94
C SER A 221 7.99 -0.21 -11.17
N LYS A 222 8.06 -0.81 -12.37
CA LYS A 222 9.10 -1.78 -12.72
C LYS A 222 10.52 -1.20 -12.61
N ALA A 223 10.75 -0.02 -13.20
CA ALA A 223 12.06 0.65 -13.12
C ALA A 223 12.49 0.89 -11.67
N LEU A 224 11.60 1.46 -10.86
CA LEU A 224 11.83 1.67 -9.43
C LEU A 224 12.16 0.37 -8.69
N LEU A 225 11.41 -0.71 -8.96
CA LEU A 225 11.64 -2.00 -8.31
C LEU A 225 12.99 -2.62 -8.68
N SER A 226 13.45 -2.43 -9.92
CA SER A 226 14.76 -2.90 -10.40
C SER A 226 15.94 -2.15 -9.78
N ASP A 227 15.73 -0.94 -9.29
CA ASP A 227 16.76 -0.13 -8.61
C ASP A 227 16.85 -0.45 -7.10
N LEU A 228 15.98 -1.33 -6.58
CA LEU A 228 16.02 -1.74 -5.18
C LEU A 228 17.18 -2.70 -4.94
N LYS A 229 17.86 -2.48 -3.82
CA LYS A 229 18.90 -3.35 -3.28
C LYS A 229 18.29 -4.52 -2.51
N VAL A 230 18.86 -5.71 -2.68
CA VAL A 230 18.59 -6.86 -1.82
C VAL A 230 19.17 -6.54 -0.43
N PRO A 231 18.38 -6.63 0.66
CA PRO A 231 18.90 -6.49 2.01
C PRO A 231 20.05 -7.47 2.24
N GLU A 232 21.06 -7.05 3.01
CA GLU A 232 22.31 -7.82 3.17
C GLU A 232 22.10 -9.24 3.71
N ARG A 233 20.93 -9.58 4.31
CA ARG A 233 20.59 -10.97 4.69
C ARG A 233 19.09 -11.31 4.56
N ASP A 234 18.88 -12.56 4.16
CA ASP A 234 17.67 -13.37 4.30
C ASP A 234 16.35 -12.96 3.62
N ALA A 235 16.34 -11.95 2.75
CA ALA A 235 15.21 -11.70 1.85
C ALA A 235 15.40 -12.33 0.45
N PRO A 236 14.33 -12.79 -0.23
CA PRO A 236 14.42 -13.23 -1.62
C PRO A 236 14.92 -12.10 -2.55
N GLY A 237 15.95 -12.38 -3.34
CA GLY A 237 16.53 -11.43 -4.31
C GLY A 237 15.77 -11.32 -5.64
N GLU A 238 14.66 -12.06 -5.78
CA GLU A 238 13.82 -12.06 -6.98
C GLU A 238 12.36 -11.77 -6.62
N ILE A 239 11.72 -10.96 -7.45
CA ILE A 239 10.28 -10.72 -7.43
C ILE A 239 9.68 -11.26 -8.73
N THR A 240 8.75 -12.20 -8.60
CA THR A 240 7.93 -12.67 -9.73
C THR A 240 6.68 -11.81 -9.87
N VAL A 241 6.54 -11.14 -11.00
CA VAL A 241 5.38 -10.31 -11.34
C VAL A 241 4.43 -11.15 -12.20
N MET A 242 3.31 -11.54 -11.59
CA MET A 242 2.25 -12.31 -12.24
C MET A 242 1.29 -11.35 -12.96
N PHE A 243 0.93 -11.66 -14.21
CA PHE A 243 -0.07 -10.91 -14.96
C PHE A 243 -0.96 -11.84 -15.77
N GLN A 244 -2.17 -11.37 -16.09
CA GLN A 244 -3.07 -12.04 -17.02
C GLN A 244 -2.87 -11.42 -18.40
N GLY A 245 -2.73 -12.26 -19.43
CA GLY A 245 -2.65 -11.86 -20.84
C GLY A 245 -3.95 -11.31 -21.39
#